data_AF-A0A423T295-F1
#
_entry.id   AF-A0A423T295-F1
#
_cell.length_a   1.000
_cell.length_b   1.000
_cell.length_c   1.000
_cell.angle_alpha   90.00
_cell.angle_beta   90.00
_cell.angle_gamma   90.00
#
_symmetry.space_group_name_H-M   'P 1'
#
loop_
_entity.id
_entity.type
_entity.pdbx_description
1 polymer ?
#
loop_
_entity_poly.entity_id
_entity_poly.type
_entity_poly.pdbx_seq_one_letter_code
_entity_poly.pdbx_strand_id
1 'polypeptide(L)'
;MGGPAESYRKILPPNSFLHVDDFDTPKDLARHILALATDRQAYNRLHAWRSKFRVANEHGYFGSPVYHYCRVCEALNYNDPKPKVYNRMQEFWNKQKQCFPPTWGERLKRTEG
;
A
#
# COMPACT_ATOMS: atom_id res chain seq x y z
N MET A 1 11.25 -10.18 6.68
CA MET A 1 10.09 -10.14 5.76
C MET A 1 10.20 -8.87 4.92
N GLY A 2 9.95 -8.95 3.61
CA GLY A 2 10.19 -7.83 2.70
C GLY A 2 11.61 -7.81 2.14
N GLY A 3 11.99 -6.70 1.52
CA GLY A 3 13.36 -6.49 1.03
C GLY A 3 14.36 -6.20 2.16
N PRO A 4 15.65 -6.00 1.85
CA PRO A 4 16.65 -5.61 2.85
C PRO A 4 16.34 -4.22 3.45
N ALA A 5 16.55 -4.05 4.75
CA ALA A 5 16.37 -2.77 5.46
C ALA A 5 17.07 -1.60 4.75
N GLU A 6 18.28 -1.85 4.26
CA GLU A 6 19.12 -0.89 3.54
C GLU A 6 18.44 -0.33 2.29
N SER A 7 17.68 -1.15 1.56
CA SER A 7 16.94 -0.71 0.37
C SER A 7 15.89 0.34 0.73
N TYR A 8 15.23 0.17 1.88
CA TYR A 8 14.25 1.14 2.37
C TYR A 8 14.92 2.41 2.90
N ARG A 9 16.00 2.27 3.68
CA ARG A 9 16.75 3.43 4.23
C ARG A 9 17.32 4.35 3.14
N LYS A 10 17.65 3.80 1.97
CA LYS A 10 18.14 4.58 0.80
C LYS A 10 17.07 5.45 0.14
N ILE A 11 15.80 5.05 0.19
CA ILE A 11 14.74 5.68 -0.61
C ILE A 11 13.64 6.35 0.22
N LEU A 12 13.42 5.88 1.45
CA LEU A 12 12.39 6.41 2.34
C LEU A 12 12.95 7.51 3.24
N PRO A 13 12.13 8.51 3.62
CA PRO A 13 12.55 9.51 4.59
C PRO A 13 13.03 8.86 5.91
N PRO A 14 14.07 9.41 6.56
CA PRO A 14 14.52 8.92 7.85
C PRO A 14 13.40 8.93 8.90
N ASN A 15 13.39 7.92 9.76
CA ASN A 15 12.40 7.75 10.85
C ASN A 15 10.93 7.66 10.37
N SER A 16 10.66 7.33 9.09
CA SER A 16 9.29 7.24 8.57
C SER A 16 8.69 5.84 8.56
N PHE A 17 9.45 4.82 8.93
CA PHE A 17 9.05 3.42 8.87
C PHE A 17 9.77 2.61 9.95
N LEU A 18 9.26 1.40 10.18
CA LEU A 18 9.88 0.39 11.05
C LEU A 18 10.26 -0.80 10.16
N HIS A 19 11.53 -1.22 10.18
CA HIS A 19 11.90 -2.47 9.53
C HIS A 19 11.78 -3.63 10.50
N VAL A 20 11.34 -4.80 10.04
CA VAL A 20 11.19 -5.97 10.91
C VAL A 20 12.52 -6.45 11.48
N ASP A 21 13.60 -6.29 10.71
CA ASP A 21 14.97 -6.65 11.14
C ASP A 21 15.59 -5.62 12.11
N ASP A 22 14.89 -4.52 12.44
CA ASP A 22 15.31 -3.59 13.50
C ASP A 22 14.95 -4.12 14.91
N PHE A 23 14.33 -5.30 14.99
CA PHE A 23 13.86 -5.92 16.23
C PHE A 23 14.36 -7.36 16.35
N ASP A 24 14.79 -7.76 17.55
CA ASP A 24 15.32 -9.10 17.81
C ASP A 24 14.28 -10.20 17.59
N THR A 25 13.00 -9.91 17.89
CA THR A 25 11.90 -10.85 17.72
C THR A 25 10.62 -10.18 17.22
N PRO A 26 9.72 -10.93 16.56
CA PRO A 26 8.38 -10.43 16.21
C PRO A 26 7.57 -9.93 17.42
N LYS A 27 7.82 -10.49 18.61
CA LYS A 27 7.17 -10.06 19.86
C LYS A 27 7.62 -8.67 20.28
N ASP A 28 8.89 -8.32 20.06
CA ASP A 28 9.42 -7.00 20.39
C ASP A 28 8.89 -5.93 19.43
N LEU A 29 8.81 -6.26 18.13
CA LEU A 29 8.11 -5.42 17.15
C LEU A 29 6.63 -5.21 17.54
N ALA A 30 5.92 -6.27 17.89
CA ALA A 30 4.52 -6.17 18.30
C ALA A 30 4.35 -5.29 19.55
N ARG A 31 5.23 -5.44 20.55
CA ARG A 31 5.23 -4.58 21.75
C ARG A 31 5.48 -3.11 21.39
N HIS A 32 6.40 -2.85 20.46
CA HIS A 32 6.68 -1.50 19.98
C HIS A 32 5.48 -0.88 19.25
N ILE A 33 4.82 -1.64 18.36
CA ILE A 33 3.62 -1.18 17.66
C ILE A 33 2.48 -0.87 18.65
N LEU A 34 2.28 -1.71 19.68
CA LEU A 34 1.29 -1.45 20.71
C LEU A 34 1.58 -0.18 21.51
N ALA A 35 2.86 0.08 21.84
CA ALA A 35 3.26 1.32 22.51
C ALA A 35 3.03 2.55 21.62
N LEU A 36 3.31 2.46 20.32
CA LEU A 36 3.00 3.53 19.36
C LEU A 36 1.50 3.79 19.25
N ALA A 37 0.67 2.75 19.30
CA ALA A 37 -0.78 2.87 19.20
C ALA A 37 -1.39 3.65 20.38
N THR A 38 -0.74 3.62 21.56
CA THR A 38 -1.22 4.33 22.75
C THR A 38 -0.58 5.71 22.95
N ASP A 39 0.56 5.99 22.32
CA ASP A 39 1.22 7.30 22.33
C ASP A 39 1.11 8.00 20.96
N ARG A 40 0.12 8.91 20.87
CA ARG A 40 -0.11 9.72 19.69
C ARG A 40 1.09 10.59 19.30
N GLN A 41 1.88 11.09 20.25
CA GLN A 41 3.07 11.88 19.89
C GLN A 41 4.15 11.01 19.29
N ALA A 42 4.40 9.83 19.87
CA ALA A 42 5.35 8.87 19.32
C ALA A 42 4.95 8.40 17.92
N TYR A 43 3.67 8.08 17.72
CA TYR A 43 3.15 7.74 16.41
C TYR A 43 3.34 8.89 15.40
N ASN A 44 3.00 10.12 15.78
CA ASN A 44 3.13 11.28 14.89
C ASN A 44 4.59 11.60 14.53
N ARG A 45 5.58 11.20 15.33
CA ARG A 45 7.01 11.34 14.96
C ARG A 45 7.34 10.56 13.69
N LEU A 46 6.68 9.42 13.43
CA LEU A 46 6.83 8.68 12.16
C LEU A 46 6.29 9.44 10.94
N HIS A 47 5.50 10.49 11.16
CA HIS A 47 4.93 11.33 10.12
C HIS A 47 5.60 12.70 9.98
N ALA A 48 6.61 13.01 10.82
CA ALA A 48 7.30 14.29 10.83
C ALA A 48 7.93 14.66 9.47
N TRP A 49 8.34 13.67 8.69
CA TRP A 49 8.87 13.84 7.34
C TRP A 49 7.91 14.62 6.41
N ARG A 50 6.59 14.56 6.63
CA ARG A 50 5.61 15.25 5.77
C ARG A 50 5.73 16.78 5.79
N SER A 51 6.41 17.34 6.79
CA SER A 51 6.72 18.77 6.85
C SER A 51 7.91 19.18 5.97
N LYS A 52 8.77 18.22 5.59
CA LYS A 52 10.04 18.47 4.88
C LYS A 52 10.08 17.85 3.48
N PHE A 53 9.26 16.83 3.25
CA PHE A 53 9.22 16.10 1.99
C PHE A 53 7.80 16.13 1.43
N ARG A 54 7.71 16.17 0.09
CA ARG A 54 6.45 16.00 -0.64
C ARG A 54 6.50 14.71 -1.45
N VAL A 55 5.38 14.02 -1.55
CA VAL A 55 5.27 12.88 -2.46
C VAL A 55 5.18 13.43 -3.89
N ALA A 56 6.23 13.23 -4.67
CA ALA A 56 6.28 13.74 -6.05
C ALA A 56 5.52 12.86 -7.05
N ASN A 57 5.39 11.57 -6.75
CA ASN A 57 4.80 10.55 -7.63
C ASN A 57 3.88 9.63 -6.82
N GLU A 58 2.78 10.16 -6.31
CA GLU A 58 1.78 9.37 -5.59
C GLU A 58 1.14 8.26 -6.45
N HIS A 59 1.27 8.34 -7.77
CA HIS A 59 0.76 7.36 -8.75
C HIS A 59 1.81 6.79 -9.71
N GLY A 60 3.09 6.85 -9.37
CA GLY A 60 4.15 6.45 -10.29
C GLY A 60 4.28 7.42 -11.49
N TYR A 61 5.01 6.95 -12.50
CA TYR A 61 5.70 7.71 -13.57
C TYR A 61 4.87 8.75 -14.38
N PHE A 62 3.54 8.76 -14.28
CA PHE A 62 2.65 9.51 -15.18
C PHE A 62 2.07 10.82 -14.62
N GLY A 63 2.30 11.16 -13.35
CA GLY A 63 1.94 12.47 -12.79
C GLY A 63 0.43 12.78 -12.72
N SER A 64 -0.43 11.77 -12.78
CA SER A 64 -1.89 11.95 -12.65
C SER A 64 -2.29 12.41 -11.23
N PRO A 65 -3.44 13.09 -11.04
CA PRO A 65 -3.91 13.49 -9.70
C PRO A 65 -4.46 12.32 -8.86
N VAL A 66 -4.19 12.27 -7.54
CA VAL A 66 -4.83 11.34 -6.58
C VAL A 66 -6.28 11.66 -6.35
N TYR A 67 -7.12 10.84 -6.98
CA TYR A 67 -8.53 10.69 -6.64
C TYR A 67 -8.80 9.45 -5.78
N HIS A 68 -7.80 8.64 -5.41
CA HIS A 68 -8.03 7.43 -4.61
C HIS A 68 -8.66 7.74 -3.25
N TYR A 69 -8.16 8.76 -2.53
CA TYR A 69 -8.77 9.17 -1.27
C TYR A 69 -10.16 9.77 -1.47
N CYS A 70 -10.38 10.54 -2.54
CA CYS A 70 -11.69 11.04 -2.91
C CYS A 70 -12.68 9.88 -3.19
N ARG A 71 -12.25 8.85 -3.92
CA ARG A 71 -13.06 7.64 -4.21
C ARG A 71 -13.35 6.82 -2.96
N VAL A 72 -12.41 6.71 -2.02
CA VAL A 72 -12.66 6.06 -0.73
C VAL A 72 -13.66 6.88 0.08
N CYS A 73 -13.48 8.21 0.14
CA CYS A 73 -14.42 9.10 0.82
C CYS A 73 -15.82 9.00 0.20
N GLU A 74 -15.92 9.02 -1.13
CA GLU A 74 -17.17 8.82 -1.85
C GLU A 74 -17.79 7.45 -1.51
N ALA A 75 -17.02 6.38 -1.56
CA ALA A 75 -17.48 5.04 -1.21
C ALA A 75 -17.98 4.95 0.24
N LEU A 76 -17.32 5.62 1.19
CA LEU A 76 -17.73 5.64 2.59
C LEU A 76 -19.02 6.42 2.83
N ASN A 77 -19.27 7.47 2.03
CA ASN A 77 -20.40 8.38 2.26
C ASN A 77 -21.62 8.10 1.38
N TYR A 78 -21.44 7.46 0.22
CA TYR A 78 -22.51 7.32 -0.79
C TYR A 78 -22.80 5.88 -1.23
N ASN A 79 -21.94 4.91 -0.92
CA ASN A 79 -22.29 3.51 -1.22
C ASN A 79 -23.28 2.94 -0.19
N ASP A 80 -23.95 1.85 -0.57
CA ASP A 80 -24.79 1.09 0.36
C ASP A 80 -23.95 0.66 1.58
N PRO A 81 -24.31 1.08 2.80
CA PRO A 81 -23.54 0.76 4.01
C PRO A 81 -23.70 -0.70 4.45
N LYS A 82 -24.57 -1.49 3.82
CA LYS A 82 -24.78 -2.90 4.19
C LYS A 82 -23.49 -3.70 4.03
N PRO A 83 -23.12 -4.52 5.05
CA PRO A 83 -21.98 -5.41 4.95
C PRO A 83 -22.09 -6.34 3.74
N LYS A 84 -21.08 -6.30 2.87
CA LYS A 84 -20.97 -7.22 1.73
C LYS A 84 -20.13 -8.42 2.15
N VAL A 85 -20.78 -9.55 2.37
CA VAL A 85 -20.14 -10.81 2.79
C VAL A 85 -20.13 -11.79 1.63
N TYR A 86 -18.97 -12.39 1.38
CA TYR A 86 -18.80 -13.48 0.43
C TYR A 86 -18.51 -14.76 1.19
N ASN A 87 -19.47 -15.69 1.24
CA ASN A 87 -19.30 -16.96 1.93
C ASN A 87 -18.25 -17.87 1.27
N ARG A 88 -18.07 -17.71 -0.04
CA ARG A 88 -17.02 -18.37 -0.81
C ARG A 88 -16.31 -17.33 -1.65
N MET A 89 -15.04 -17.09 -1.33
CA MET A 89 -14.21 -16.10 -2.03
C MET A 89 -14.19 -16.36 -3.54
N GLN A 90 -14.26 -17.62 -3.97
CA GLN A 90 -14.22 -18.06 -5.37
C GLN A 90 -15.46 -17.61 -6.17
N GLU A 91 -16.59 -17.33 -5.52
CA GLU A 91 -17.78 -16.81 -6.20
C GLU A 91 -17.55 -15.37 -6.69
N PHE A 92 -16.83 -14.60 -5.87
CA PHE A 92 -16.38 -13.26 -6.22
C PHE A 92 -15.13 -13.29 -7.09
N TRP A 93 -14.09 -14.03 -6.69
CA TRP A 93 -12.73 -14.00 -7.24
C TRP A 93 -12.30 -15.39 -7.73
N ASN A 94 -12.41 -15.64 -9.03
CA ASN A 94 -11.97 -16.86 -9.70
C ASN A 94 -11.26 -16.60 -11.03
N LYS A 95 -10.58 -17.64 -11.51
CA LYS A 95 -9.82 -17.57 -12.77
C LYS A 95 -10.70 -17.17 -13.95
N GLN A 96 -11.94 -17.64 -14.02
CA GLN A 96 -12.83 -17.41 -15.15
C GLN A 96 -13.30 -15.95 -15.25
N LYS A 97 -13.43 -15.24 -14.12
CA LYS A 97 -13.91 -13.85 -14.07
C LYS A 97 -12.79 -12.80 -13.98
N GLN A 98 -11.65 -13.12 -13.38
CA GLN A 98 -10.58 -12.13 -13.11
C GLN A 98 -9.28 -12.36 -13.88
N CYS A 99 -9.06 -13.55 -14.42
CA CYS A 99 -7.87 -13.81 -15.23
C CYS A 99 -8.17 -13.41 -16.68
N PHE A 100 -7.87 -12.17 -17.02
CA PHE A 100 -7.97 -11.70 -18.40
C PHE A 100 -6.78 -12.25 -19.23
N PRO A 101 -7.01 -12.66 -20.48
CA PRO A 101 -5.90 -13.04 -21.36
C PRO A 101 -4.93 -11.85 -21.53
N PRO A 102 -3.62 -12.09 -21.60
CA PRO A 102 -2.65 -11.02 -21.73
C PRO A 102 -2.88 -10.24 -23.03
N THR A 103 -3.05 -8.92 -22.93
CA THR A 103 -3.23 -8.02 -24.09
C THR A 103 -1.92 -7.68 -24.81
N TRP A 104 -0.82 -8.34 -24.45
CA TRP A 104 0.51 -8.12 -25.02
C TRP A 104 0.82 -9.08 -26.17
N GLY A 105 0.05 -10.17 -26.33
CA GLY A 105 0.30 -11.19 -27.36
C GLY A 105 0.21 -10.64 -28.79
N GLU A 106 -0.71 -9.72 -29.06
CA GLU A 106 -0.82 -9.04 -30.36
C GLU A 106 0.29 -8.00 -30.57
N ARG A 107 0.76 -7.37 -29.49
CA ARG A 107 1.86 -6.38 -29.54
C ARG A 107 3.20 -7.02 -29.89
N LEU A 108 3.47 -8.22 -29.37
CA LEU A 108 4.70 -8.96 -29.68
C LEU A 108 4.72 -9.47 -31.14
N LYS A 109 3.56 -9.87 -31.68
CA LYS A 109 3.45 -10.27 -33.09
C LYS A 109 3.68 -9.13 -34.09
N ARG A 110 3.48 -7.86 -33.68
CA ARG A 110 3.66 -6.68 -34.54
C ARG A 110 5.09 -6.16 -34.59
N THR A 111 5.97 -6.64 -33.71
CA THR A 111 7.39 -6.25 -33.65
C THR A 111 8.31 -7.24 -34.35
N GLU A 112 7.77 -8.32 -34.91
CA GLU A 112 8.51 -9.37 -35.63
C GLU A 112 8.24 -9.35 -37.16
N GLY A 113 7.65 -8.28 -37.68
CA GLY A 113 7.34 -8.08 -39.11
C GLY A 113 7.95 -6.82 -39.67
#